data_AF-A0A9W8WB57-F1
#
_entry.id   AF-A0A9W8WB57-F1
#
_cell.length_a   1.000
_cell.length_b   1.000
_cell.length_c   1.000
_cell.angle_alpha   90.00
_cell.angle_beta   90.00
_cell.angle_gamma   90.00
#
_symmetry.space_group_name_H-M   'P 1'
#
loop_
_entity.id
_entity.type
_entity.pdbx_description
1 polymer ?
#
loop_
_entity_poly.entity_id
_entity_poly.type
_entity_poly.pdbx_seq_one_letter_code
_entity_poly.pdbx_strand_id
1 'polypeptide(L)'
;MSTEPSIIDLLYDMLDQQPASVYVHERIIEAWEAKDERDPGNHLARRCLQEGLDTTRVASSSSNGVPRRKPTPPRKTSTPASTSKNTDIVREYQQLMLEAEHLKHEISGIMQLSGLQGIKECQEALTNLEHINRGEISKAIHSLHPVSARESARNITANRNKAQELLVQDFEAVIAWASSHETPFSLESIRDRLVKRRTILDAALPEDMARYTIDALALVERKHLKKKYINSETMLGDKVDDIAAENFFVSEDNYAWDMEELAQALAVNDGVMRNPLSMEMFTEDDIRSILSHPLGVRLKPIQLAQSQLKQGVRPETIRRVEALGNILLADQTENAAPSRSATDEFLAYMATLPDNEQKTIDSLKIPARDRLNGQSYDYTIGQSVKDAKSNLTCFHKVGDFLSQAAQSLKNYG
;
A
#
# COMPACT_ATOMS: atom_id res chain seq x y z
N MET A 1 20.41 34.94 -21.51
CA MET A 1 21.14 33.66 -21.37
C MET A 1 20.09 32.58 -21.26
N SER A 2 19.91 31.76 -22.30
CA SER A 2 18.97 30.65 -22.24
C SER A 2 19.60 29.55 -21.38
N THR A 3 19.03 29.31 -20.22
CA THR A 3 19.33 28.13 -19.40
C THR A 3 18.79 26.93 -20.17
N GLU A 4 19.69 26.05 -20.63
CA GLU A 4 19.27 24.75 -21.14
C GLU A 4 18.48 24.02 -20.04
N PRO A 5 17.34 23.38 -20.38
CA PRO A 5 16.54 22.66 -19.41
C PRO A 5 17.38 21.54 -18.78
N SER A 6 17.28 21.38 -17.47
CA SER A 6 17.98 20.32 -16.74
C SER A 6 17.55 18.96 -17.30
N ILE A 7 18.45 17.97 -17.30
CA ILE A 7 18.09 16.60 -17.67
C ILE A 7 16.94 16.06 -16.82
N ILE A 8 16.82 16.53 -15.58
CA ILE A 8 15.71 16.23 -14.68
C ILE A 8 14.40 16.82 -15.22
N ASP A 9 14.39 18.09 -15.64
CA ASP A 9 13.19 18.76 -16.18
C ASP A 9 12.69 18.02 -17.44
N LEU A 10 13.61 17.63 -18.33
CA LEU A 10 13.28 16.85 -19.52
C LEU A 10 12.70 15.47 -19.17
N LEU A 11 13.20 14.82 -18.12
CA LEU A 11 12.67 13.54 -17.66
C LEU A 11 11.30 13.69 -17.00
N TYR A 12 11.04 14.78 -16.28
CA TYR A 12 9.71 15.11 -15.76
C TYR A 12 8.70 15.39 -16.88
N ASP A 13 9.09 16.14 -17.92
CA ASP A 13 8.25 16.36 -19.10
C ASP A 13 7.91 15.02 -19.81
N MET A 14 8.87 14.08 -19.84
CA MET A 14 8.63 12.73 -20.35
C MET A 14 7.72 11.90 -19.45
N LEU A 15 7.77 12.14 -18.13
CA LEU A 15 6.93 11.46 -17.15
C LEU A 15 5.48 11.91 -17.27
N ASP A 16 5.25 13.22 -17.39
CA ASP A 16 3.91 13.79 -17.59
C ASP A 16 3.25 13.24 -18.88
N GLN A 17 4.05 12.95 -19.90
CA GLN A 17 3.57 12.34 -21.15
C GLN A 17 3.38 10.82 -21.06
N GLN A 18 4.13 10.15 -20.18
CA GLN A 18 4.14 8.69 -20.05
C GLN A 18 4.26 8.29 -18.57
N PRO A 19 3.19 8.48 -17.77
CA PRO A 19 3.24 8.26 -16.33
C PRO A 19 3.42 6.79 -15.93
N ALA A 20 3.26 5.85 -16.87
CA ALA A 20 3.55 4.43 -16.65
C ALA A 20 4.95 4.01 -17.17
N SER A 21 5.76 4.94 -17.69
CA SER A 21 7.05 4.61 -18.29
C SER A 21 8.10 4.30 -17.24
N VAL A 22 8.34 3.00 -17.02
CA VAL A 22 9.40 2.49 -16.13
C VAL A 22 10.76 3.08 -16.48
N TYR A 23 11.04 3.32 -17.79
CA TYR A 23 12.29 3.93 -18.24
C TYR A 23 12.50 5.32 -17.62
N VAL A 24 11.44 6.13 -17.66
CA VAL A 24 11.50 7.52 -17.23
C VAL A 24 11.67 7.57 -15.72
N HIS A 25 10.96 6.73 -14.96
CA HIS A 25 11.13 6.60 -13.50
C HIS A 25 12.56 6.20 -13.12
N GLU A 26 13.12 5.17 -13.77
CA GLU A 26 14.50 4.73 -13.54
C GLU A 26 15.49 5.88 -13.81
N ARG A 27 15.34 6.60 -14.92
CA ARG A 27 16.23 7.73 -15.27
C ARG A 27 16.10 8.92 -14.33
N ILE A 28 14.90 9.23 -13.82
CA ILE A 28 14.71 10.32 -12.84
C ILE A 28 15.45 9.99 -11.55
N ILE A 29 15.30 8.76 -11.05
CA ILE A 29 15.96 8.32 -9.82
C ILE A 29 17.48 8.34 -9.99
N GLU A 30 18.01 7.79 -11.09
CA GLU A 30 19.44 7.84 -11.39
C GLU A 30 19.97 9.28 -11.48
N ALA A 31 19.22 10.19 -12.11
CA ALA A 31 19.60 11.59 -12.24
C ALA A 31 19.64 12.33 -10.89
N TRP A 32 18.79 11.95 -9.94
CA TRP A 32 18.80 12.48 -8.58
C TRP A 32 19.94 11.94 -7.74
N GLU A 33 20.20 10.63 -7.82
CA GLU A 33 21.34 10.01 -7.13
C GLU A 33 22.66 10.61 -7.60
N ALA A 34 22.80 10.88 -8.91
CA ALA A 34 24.01 11.47 -9.48
C ALA A 34 24.27 12.92 -9.03
N LYS A 35 23.25 13.64 -8.56
CA LYS A 35 23.37 15.04 -8.11
C LYS A 35 23.55 15.20 -6.59
N ASP A 36 23.43 14.12 -5.81
CA ASP A 36 23.32 14.17 -4.34
C ASP A 36 22.21 15.14 -3.86
N GLU A 37 21.25 15.43 -4.74
CA GLU A 37 20.09 16.27 -4.45
C GLU A 37 18.97 15.35 -3.94
N ARG A 38 18.51 15.59 -2.70
CA ARG A 38 17.29 14.93 -2.20
C ARG A 38 16.08 15.46 -2.97
N ASP A 39 15.11 14.58 -3.23
CA ASP A 39 13.76 14.98 -3.64
C ASP A 39 13.30 16.10 -2.70
N PRO A 40 13.08 17.34 -3.16
CA PRO A 40 12.54 18.38 -2.33
C PRO A 40 11.07 18.08 -2.06
N GLY A 41 10.78 17.17 -1.12
CA GLY A 41 9.42 16.91 -0.63
C GLY A 41 8.83 15.53 -0.92
N ASN A 42 9.61 14.59 -1.45
CA ASN A 42 9.13 13.26 -1.84
C ASN A 42 7.96 13.36 -2.86
N HIS A 43 8.00 14.38 -3.72
CA HIS A 43 6.88 14.77 -4.56
C HIS A 43 6.60 13.73 -5.65
N LEU A 44 7.62 13.01 -6.12
CA LEU A 44 7.44 11.95 -7.11
C LEU A 44 6.69 10.75 -6.49
N ALA A 45 7.12 10.30 -5.31
CA ALA A 45 6.45 9.22 -4.58
C ALA A 45 5.02 9.62 -4.18
N ARG A 46 4.83 10.87 -3.72
CA ARG A 46 3.49 11.40 -3.36
C ARG A 46 2.57 11.58 -4.56
N ARG A 47 3.07 12.06 -5.71
CA ARG A 47 2.28 12.26 -6.92
C ARG A 47 1.88 10.92 -7.54
N CYS A 48 2.75 9.91 -7.56
CA CYS A 48 2.38 8.55 -7.97
C CYS A 48 1.36 7.90 -7.03
N LEU A 49 1.45 8.15 -5.71
CA LEU A 49 0.45 7.70 -4.73
C LEU A 49 -0.90 8.43 -4.88
N GLN A 50 -0.91 9.69 -5.33
CA GLN A 50 -2.14 10.48 -5.55
C GLN A 50 -2.79 10.24 -6.92
N GLU A 51 -2.03 10.01 -7.99
CA GLU A 51 -2.58 9.78 -9.33
C GLU A 51 -3.25 8.39 -9.48
N GLY A 52 -2.91 7.45 -8.60
CA GLY A 52 -3.67 6.21 -8.43
C GLY A 52 -5.10 6.41 -7.88
N LEU A 53 -5.40 7.56 -7.26
CA LEU A 53 -6.73 7.89 -6.74
C LEU A 53 -7.63 8.55 -7.80
N ASP A 54 -7.05 9.30 -8.74
CA ASP A 54 -7.81 10.12 -9.70
C ASP A 54 -8.23 9.39 -10.98
N THR A 55 -7.63 8.24 -11.29
CA THR A 55 -7.98 7.43 -12.48
C THR A 55 -9.31 6.68 -12.33
N THR A 56 -9.88 6.61 -11.13
CA THR A 56 -11.18 5.96 -10.88
C THR A 56 -12.42 6.81 -11.20
N ARG A 57 -12.28 8.09 -11.61
CA ARG A 57 -13.43 9.01 -11.72
C ARG A 57 -13.76 9.57 -13.11
N VAL A 58 -13.06 9.19 -14.18
CA VAL A 58 -13.40 9.64 -15.53
C VAL A 58 -13.37 8.48 -16.54
N ALA A 59 -14.39 7.63 -16.49
CA ALA A 59 -14.73 6.74 -17.59
C ALA A 59 -16.26 6.63 -17.76
N SER A 60 -16.90 7.71 -18.18
CA SER A 60 -18.20 7.65 -18.86
C SER A 60 -18.49 8.93 -19.65
N SER A 61 -18.11 8.96 -20.92
CA SER A 61 -19.00 9.43 -22.00
C SER A 61 -18.38 9.17 -23.37
N SER A 62 -19.14 8.43 -24.16
CA SER A 62 -18.95 8.19 -25.58
C SER A 62 -19.16 9.47 -26.39
N SER A 63 -18.31 9.74 -27.39
CA SER A 63 -18.71 9.61 -28.81
C SER A 63 -17.72 10.27 -29.80
N ASN A 64 -17.50 9.53 -30.89
CA ASN A 64 -17.28 9.96 -32.28
C ASN A 64 -16.21 11.01 -32.64
N GLY A 65 -15.23 10.54 -33.42
CA GLY A 65 -14.53 11.36 -34.40
C GLY A 65 -13.14 10.84 -34.70
N VAL A 66 -13.01 9.96 -35.69
CA VAL A 66 -11.70 9.58 -36.27
C VAL A 66 -11.32 10.61 -37.33
N PRO A 67 -10.21 11.36 -37.20
CA PRO A 67 -9.60 12.04 -38.33
C PRO A 67 -8.45 11.20 -38.89
N ARG A 68 -8.62 10.86 -40.16
CA ARG A 68 -7.68 10.25 -41.10
C ARG A 68 -6.26 10.87 -41.01
N ARG A 69 -5.28 10.08 -40.58
CA ARG A 69 -3.85 10.43 -40.58
C ARG A 69 -3.34 10.67 -42.01
N LYS A 70 -2.65 11.80 -42.23
CA LYS A 70 -1.79 12.06 -43.40
C LYS A 70 -0.44 11.36 -43.21
N PRO A 71 0.24 10.90 -44.28
CA PRO A 71 1.54 10.25 -44.18
C PRO A 71 2.65 11.28 -43.94
N THR A 72 3.44 11.07 -42.90
CA THR A 72 4.66 11.84 -42.58
C THR A 72 5.85 11.24 -43.35
N PRO A 73 6.77 12.04 -43.91
CA PRO A 73 7.87 11.58 -44.76
C PRO A 73 8.95 10.80 -43.98
N PRO A 74 9.78 9.98 -44.66
CA PRO A 74 10.78 9.14 -44.01
C PRO A 74 11.82 10.00 -43.29
N ARG A 75 11.93 9.77 -41.97
CA ARG A 75 12.93 10.37 -41.09
C ARG A 75 14.32 9.87 -41.51
N LYS A 76 15.18 10.81 -41.91
CA LYS A 76 16.60 10.58 -42.21
C LYS A 76 17.25 9.88 -41.02
N THR A 77 17.91 8.77 -41.29
CA THR A 77 18.81 8.05 -40.40
C THR A 77 19.85 9.01 -39.86
N SER A 78 19.74 9.34 -38.58
CA SER A 78 20.83 9.93 -37.80
C SER A 78 21.95 8.89 -37.70
N THR A 79 23.13 9.30 -38.15
CA THR A 79 24.42 8.66 -38.02
C THR A 79 24.65 8.15 -36.58
N PRO A 80 25.18 6.93 -36.37
CA PRO A 80 25.51 6.45 -35.04
C PRO A 80 26.73 7.22 -34.54
N ALA A 81 26.53 8.04 -33.51
CA ALA A 81 27.62 8.57 -32.72
C ALA A 81 28.20 7.45 -31.83
N SER A 82 29.53 7.34 -31.83
CA SER A 82 30.39 6.62 -30.89
C SER A 82 30.49 5.09 -30.99
N THR A 83 31.19 4.60 -32.03
CA THR A 83 31.82 3.27 -32.03
C THR A 83 33.07 3.19 -31.15
N SER A 84 33.69 4.33 -30.81
CA SER A 84 34.95 4.38 -30.05
C SER A 84 34.84 3.91 -28.60
N LYS A 85 33.72 4.21 -27.92
CA LYS A 85 33.52 3.80 -26.51
C LYS A 85 33.31 2.28 -26.37
N ASN A 86 32.68 1.65 -27.35
CA ASN A 86 32.49 0.19 -27.34
C ASN A 86 33.78 -0.57 -27.58
N THR A 87 34.71 -0.04 -28.39
CA THR A 87 36.02 -0.68 -28.58
C THR A 87 36.91 -0.60 -27.34
N ASP A 88 36.79 0.47 -26.56
CA ASP A 88 37.54 0.62 -25.31
C ASP A 88 37.06 -0.37 -24.24
N ILE A 89 35.74 -0.54 -24.07
CA ILE A 89 35.16 -1.51 -23.12
C ILE A 89 35.53 -2.95 -23.48
N VAL A 90 35.50 -3.31 -24.77
CA VAL A 90 35.89 -4.67 -25.21
C VAL A 90 37.36 -4.95 -24.89
N ARG A 91 38.24 -3.97 -25.09
CA ARG A 91 39.67 -4.10 -24.75
C ARG A 91 39.88 -4.21 -23.24
N GLU A 92 39.22 -3.37 -22.45
CA GLU A 92 39.29 -3.42 -20.98
C GLU A 92 38.76 -4.75 -20.43
N TYR A 93 37.68 -5.27 -21.00
CA TYR A 93 37.13 -6.58 -20.63
C TYR A 93 38.09 -7.73 -20.95
N GLN A 94 38.72 -7.71 -22.12
CA GLN A 94 39.75 -8.70 -22.48
C GLN A 94 40.97 -8.62 -21.56
N GLN A 95 41.38 -7.40 -21.20
CA GLN A 95 42.47 -7.16 -20.26
C GLN A 95 42.14 -7.74 -18.87
N LEU A 96 40.92 -7.53 -18.37
CA LEU A 96 40.46 -8.10 -17.11
C LEU A 96 40.47 -9.64 -17.12
N MET A 97 40.06 -10.27 -18.22
CA MET A 97 40.12 -11.74 -18.35
C MET A 97 41.56 -12.26 -18.25
N LEU A 98 42.51 -11.58 -18.91
CA LEU A 98 43.94 -11.92 -18.87
C LEU A 98 44.53 -11.71 -17.48
N GLU A 99 44.19 -10.62 -16.81
CA GLU A 99 44.64 -10.35 -15.44
C GLU A 99 44.08 -11.39 -14.46
N ALA A 100 42.82 -11.79 -14.62
CA ALA A 100 42.21 -12.85 -13.81
C ALA A 100 42.90 -14.20 -14.04
N GLU A 101 43.28 -14.52 -15.28
CA GLU A 101 44.07 -15.71 -15.59
C GLU A 101 45.45 -15.67 -14.91
N HIS A 102 46.15 -14.53 -14.99
CA HIS A 102 47.46 -14.37 -14.38
C HIS A 102 47.38 -14.51 -12.85
N LEU A 103 46.45 -13.81 -12.22
CA LEU A 103 46.25 -13.87 -10.77
C LEU A 103 45.83 -15.27 -10.30
N LYS A 104 45.01 -15.98 -11.10
CA LYS A 104 44.66 -17.39 -10.83
C LYS A 104 45.90 -18.28 -10.77
N HIS A 105 46.85 -18.09 -11.68
CA HIS A 105 48.11 -18.85 -11.69
C HIS A 105 48.99 -18.50 -10.48
N GLU A 106 49.10 -17.21 -10.13
CA GLU A 106 49.87 -16.77 -8.97
C GLU A 106 49.32 -17.35 -7.66
N ILE A 107 48.00 -17.23 -7.43
CA ILE A 107 47.35 -17.77 -6.24
C ILE A 107 47.49 -19.29 -6.19
N SER A 108 47.28 -19.98 -7.32
CA SER A 108 47.47 -21.44 -7.39
C SER A 108 48.91 -21.85 -7.05
N GLY A 109 49.91 -21.11 -7.54
CA GLY A 109 51.32 -21.35 -7.24
C GLY A 109 51.64 -21.13 -5.75
N ILE A 110 51.14 -20.05 -5.15
CA ILE A 110 51.30 -19.77 -3.72
C ILE A 110 50.62 -20.86 -2.89
N MET A 111 49.41 -21.29 -3.25
CA MET A 111 48.71 -22.36 -2.53
C MET A 111 49.47 -23.69 -2.57
N GLN A 112 50.11 -24.02 -3.69
CA GLN A 112 50.94 -25.22 -3.83
C GLN A 112 52.23 -25.12 -3.01
N LEU A 113 52.90 -23.96 -3.00
CA LEU A 113 54.16 -23.76 -2.28
C LEU A 113 53.97 -23.61 -0.76
N SER A 114 52.85 -23.01 -0.32
CA SER A 114 52.56 -22.72 1.08
C SER A 114 51.66 -23.76 1.76
N GLY A 115 51.22 -24.80 1.05
CA GLY A 115 50.36 -25.85 1.59
C GLY A 115 48.96 -25.38 1.99
N LEU A 116 48.48 -24.27 1.43
CA LEU A 116 47.21 -23.61 1.79
C LEU A 116 45.99 -24.20 1.06
N GLN A 117 46.10 -25.43 0.56
CA GLN A 117 45.05 -26.07 -0.27
C GLN A 117 43.69 -26.22 0.44
N GLY A 118 43.65 -26.15 1.77
CA GLY A 118 42.43 -26.26 2.58
C GLY A 118 41.77 -24.91 2.95
N ILE A 119 42.32 -23.77 2.55
CA ILE A 119 41.72 -22.46 2.88
C ILE A 119 40.55 -22.18 1.93
N LYS A 120 39.34 -22.10 2.51
CA LYS A 120 38.08 -21.94 1.78
C LYS A 120 38.05 -20.64 0.97
N GLU A 121 38.58 -19.56 1.55
CA GLU A 121 38.64 -18.23 0.94
C GLU A 121 39.50 -18.24 -0.34
N CYS A 122 40.62 -18.97 -0.33
CA CYS A 122 41.48 -19.10 -1.51
C CYS A 122 40.82 -19.93 -2.62
N GLN A 123 40.08 -20.98 -2.26
CA GLN A 123 39.31 -21.79 -3.22
C GLN A 123 38.17 -20.97 -3.85
N GLU A 124 37.49 -20.15 -3.06
CA GLU A 124 36.44 -19.24 -3.52
C GLU A 124 37.01 -18.17 -4.46
N ALA A 125 38.15 -17.56 -4.11
CA ALA A 125 38.85 -16.62 -4.98
C ALA A 125 39.26 -17.25 -6.33
N LEU A 126 39.79 -18.48 -6.32
CA LEU A 126 40.13 -19.20 -7.56
C LEU A 126 38.89 -19.49 -8.42
N THR A 127 37.77 -19.82 -7.80
CA THR A 127 36.49 -20.06 -8.49
C THR A 127 35.98 -18.78 -9.13
N ASN A 128 36.04 -17.65 -8.42
CA ASN A 128 35.65 -16.34 -8.95
C ASN A 128 36.55 -15.91 -10.11
N LEU A 129 37.88 -16.06 -9.98
CA LEU A 129 38.82 -15.74 -11.05
C LEU A 129 38.62 -16.61 -12.29
N GLU A 130 38.22 -17.88 -12.11
CA GLU A 130 37.86 -18.76 -13.22
C GLU A 130 36.58 -18.30 -13.93
N HIS A 131 35.58 -17.84 -13.20
CA HIS A 131 34.39 -17.22 -13.79
C HIS A 131 34.73 -15.93 -14.56
N ILE A 132 35.59 -15.06 -14.03
CA ILE A 132 36.05 -13.84 -14.75
C ILE A 132 36.79 -14.22 -16.03
N ASN A 133 37.74 -15.15 -15.96
CA ASN A 133 38.53 -15.60 -17.10
C ASN A 133 37.64 -16.22 -18.21
N ARG A 134 36.54 -16.88 -17.86
CA ARG A 134 35.57 -17.43 -18.84
C ARG A 134 34.58 -16.38 -19.38
N GLY A 135 34.70 -15.13 -18.95
CA GLY A 135 33.77 -14.06 -19.27
C GLY A 135 32.44 -14.14 -18.52
N GLU A 136 32.31 -15.04 -17.55
CA GLU A 136 31.14 -15.22 -16.69
C GLU A 136 31.21 -14.28 -15.47
N ILE A 137 31.47 -12.99 -15.71
CA ILE A 137 31.71 -11.98 -14.64
C ILE A 137 30.55 -11.94 -13.63
N SER A 138 29.32 -12.14 -14.09
CA SER A 138 28.12 -12.18 -13.22
C SER A 138 28.09 -13.35 -12.22
N LYS A 139 28.90 -14.40 -12.43
CA LYS A 139 29.07 -15.50 -11.46
C LYS A 139 30.22 -15.24 -10.49
N ALA A 140 31.22 -14.45 -10.90
CA ALA A 140 32.38 -14.10 -10.08
C ALA A 140 32.09 -12.94 -9.13
N ILE A 141 31.35 -11.95 -9.64
CA ILE A 141 30.82 -10.86 -8.86
C ILE A 141 29.48 -11.36 -8.34
N HIS A 142 29.41 -11.70 -7.05
CA HIS A 142 28.14 -11.68 -6.36
C HIS A 142 27.68 -10.23 -6.45
N SER A 143 26.85 -9.90 -7.44
CA SER A 143 26.36 -8.55 -7.59
C SER A 143 25.52 -8.30 -6.36
N LEU A 144 26.10 -7.60 -5.40
CA LEU A 144 25.36 -7.01 -4.30
C LEU A 144 24.30 -6.07 -4.87
N HIS A 145 24.46 -5.57 -6.09
CA HIS A 145 23.46 -4.79 -6.79
C HIS A 145 22.17 -5.59 -7.05
N PRO A 146 21.00 -5.03 -6.69
CA PRO A 146 19.71 -5.60 -7.04
C PRO A 146 19.55 -5.68 -8.56
N VAL A 147 18.85 -6.71 -9.03
CA VAL A 147 18.46 -6.83 -10.45
C VAL A 147 17.66 -5.60 -10.90
N SER A 148 17.58 -5.34 -12.21
CA SER A 148 16.76 -4.23 -12.71
C SER A 148 15.28 -4.44 -12.33
N ALA A 149 14.55 -3.35 -12.03
CA ALA A 149 13.16 -3.44 -11.62
C ALA A 149 12.28 -4.11 -12.68
N ARG A 150 12.59 -3.87 -13.96
CA ARG A 150 11.94 -4.54 -15.10
C ARG A 150 12.15 -6.04 -15.12
N GLU A 151 13.37 -6.49 -14.87
CA GLU A 151 13.68 -7.92 -14.85
C GLU A 151 12.99 -8.60 -13.66
N SER A 152 13.03 -7.97 -12.49
CA SER A 152 12.29 -8.40 -11.31
C SER A 152 10.78 -8.49 -11.60
N ALA A 153 10.18 -7.43 -12.15
CA ALA A 153 8.77 -7.39 -12.51
C ALA A 153 8.38 -8.46 -13.54
N ARG A 154 9.23 -8.74 -14.54
CA ARG A 154 9.02 -9.85 -15.48
C ARG A 154 9.04 -11.20 -14.78
N ASN A 155 10.00 -11.42 -13.89
CA ASN A 155 10.11 -12.66 -13.13
C ASN A 155 8.90 -12.88 -12.21
N ILE A 156 8.48 -11.84 -11.49
CA ILE A 156 7.29 -11.83 -10.63
C ILE A 156 6.02 -12.13 -11.45
N THR A 157 5.87 -11.46 -12.60
CA THR A 157 4.72 -11.65 -13.49
C THR A 157 4.66 -13.07 -14.05
N ALA A 158 5.81 -13.65 -14.40
CA ALA A 158 5.91 -15.02 -14.88
C ALA A 158 5.59 -16.06 -13.78
N ASN A 159 5.83 -15.72 -12.52
CA ASN A 159 5.67 -16.60 -11.36
C ASN A 159 4.65 -16.04 -10.35
N ARG A 160 3.43 -15.73 -10.83
CA ARG A 160 2.39 -15.05 -10.01
C ARG A 160 2.10 -15.73 -8.67
N ASN A 161 2.16 -17.06 -8.60
CA ASN A 161 1.94 -17.83 -7.38
C ASN A 161 3.03 -17.63 -6.31
N LYS A 162 4.19 -17.09 -6.69
CA LYS A 162 5.31 -16.76 -5.79
C LYS A 162 5.57 -15.25 -5.74
N ALA A 163 4.64 -14.43 -6.21
CA ALA A 163 4.85 -12.99 -6.35
C ALA A 163 5.27 -12.34 -5.03
N GLN A 164 4.59 -12.66 -3.92
CA GLN A 164 4.93 -12.14 -2.59
C GLN A 164 6.35 -12.50 -2.16
N GLU A 165 6.74 -13.77 -2.30
CA GLU A 165 8.06 -14.27 -1.93
C GLU A 165 9.16 -13.57 -2.75
N LEU A 166 8.96 -13.47 -4.07
CA LEU A 166 9.90 -12.82 -4.99
C LEU A 166 10.05 -11.31 -4.71
N LEU A 167 8.95 -10.63 -4.35
CA LEU A 167 8.98 -9.21 -3.97
C LEU A 167 9.73 -8.99 -2.66
N VAL A 168 9.52 -9.85 -1.66
CA VAL A 168 10.29 -9.80 -0.41
C VAL A 168 11.77 -10.01 -0.71
N GLN A 169 12.13 -10.99 -1.53
CA GLN A 169 13.52 -11.24 -1.94
C GLN A 169 14.13 -10.04 -2.69
N ASP A 170 13.38 -9.37 -3.57
CA ASP A 170 13.85 -8.17 -4.28
C ASP A 170 14.19 -7.04 -3.29
N PHE A 171 13.29 -6.76 -2.34
CA PHE A 171 13.52 -5.75 -1.33
C PHE A 171 14.65 -6.13 -0.34
N GLU A 172 14.74 -7.40 0.07
CA GLU A 172 15.86 -7.89 0.88
C GLU A 172 17.21 -7.74 0.15
N ALA A 173 17.25 -7.96 -1.17
CA ALA A 173 18.44 -7.72 -1.98
C ALA A 173 18.82 -6.22 -2.01
N VAL A 174 17.85 -5.31 -2.10
CA VAL A 174 18.09 -3.85 -1.98
C VAL A 174 18.67 -3.48 -0.62
N ILE A 175 18.19 -4.09 0.47
CA ILE A 175 18.74 -3.86 1.82
C ILE A 175 20.17 -4.40 1.92
N ALA A 176 20.40 -5.62 1.45
CA ALA A 176 21.73 -6.25 1.48
C ALA A 176 22.75 -5.41 0.72
N TRP A 177 22.37 -4.94 -0.48
CA TRP A 177 23.14 -4.00 -1.28
C TRP A 177 23.45 -2.70 -0.53
N ALA A 178 22.43 -2.06 0.02
CA ALA A 178 22.58 -0.80 0.72
C ALA A 178 23.48 -0.96 1.96
N SER A 179 23.42 -2.13 2.60
CA SER A 179 24.20 -2.45 3.79
C SER A 179 25.64 -2.86 3.48
N SER A 180 25.95 -3.24 2.24
CA SER A 180 27.30 -3.68 1.83
C SER A 180 28.25 -2.55 1.44
N HIS A 181 27.83 -1.29 1.55
CA HIS A 181 28.68 -0.14 1.28
C HIS A 181 29.70 0.05 2.41
N GLU A 182 30.90 0.55 2.08
CA GLU A 182 31.98 0.81 3.06
C GLU A 182 31.49 1.69 4.24
N THR A 183 30.62 2.65 3.93
CA THR A 183 29.80 3.36 4.92
C THR A 183 28.36 2.89 4.75
N PRO A 184 27.82 2.08 5.68
CA PRO A 184 26.44 1.62 5.59
C PRO A 184 25.46 2.79 5.55
N PHE A 185 24.46 2.71 4.68
CA PHE A 185 23.40 3.72 4.66
C PHE A 185 22.62 3.74 5.98
N SER A 186 22.11 4.92 6.34
CA SER A 186 21.17 5.02 7.46
C SER A 186 19.87 4.26 7.16
N LEU A 187 19.18 3.76 8.18
CA LEU A 187 17.91 3.05 8.01
C LEU A 187 16.88 3.88 7.22
N GLU A 188 16.87 5.19 7.39
CA GLU A 188 15.97 6.09 6.67
C GLU A 188 16.32 6.20 5.18
N SER A 189 17.62 6.23 4.85
CA SER A 189 18.06 6.20 3.45
C SER A 189 17.70 4.86 2.79
N ILE A 190 17.78 3.75 3.53
CA ILE A 190 17.33 2.44 3.05
C ILE A 190 15.82 2.45 2.81
N ARG A 191 15.02 3.02 3.71
CA ARG A 191 13.56 3.18 3.51
C ARG A 191 13.24 3.96 2.25
N ASP A 192 13.88 5.12 2.05
CA ASP A 192 13.68 5.95 0.85
C ASP A 192 13.98 5.18 -0.44
N ARG A 193 15.07 4.39 -0.45
CA ARG A 193 15.43 3.52 -1.59
C ARG A 193 14.39 2.43 -1.82
N LEU A 194 13.86 1.80 -0.77
CA LEU A 194 12.80 0.79 -0.91
C LEU A 194 11.49 1.40 -1.43
N VAL A 195 11.11 2.59 -0.96
CA VAL A 195 9.93 3.31 -1.48
C VAL A 195 10.11 3.61 -2.96
N LYS A 196 11.28 4.13 -3.37
CA LYS A 196 11.60 4.36 -4.79
C LYS A 196 11.55 3.07 -5.61
N ARG A 197 12.15 1.98 -5.09
CA ARG A 197 12.13 0.67 -5.74
C ARG A 197 10.70 0.16 -5.92
N ARG A 198 9.87 0.29 -4.88
CA ARG A 198 8.45 -0.07 -4.91
C ARG A 198 7.73 0.73 -5.99
N THR A 199 7.89 2.05 -6.07
CA THR A 199 7.25 2.88 -7.10
C THR A 199 7.60 2.41 -8.51
N ILE A 200 8.87 2.05 -8.76
CA ILE A 200 9.27 1.52 -10.07
C ILE A 200 8.62 0.15 -10.35
N LEU A 201 8.55 -0.72 -9.33
CA LEU A 201 7.89 -2.03 -9.46
C LEU A 201 6.37 -1.89 -9.67
N ASP A 202 5.71 -0.98 -8.97
CA ASP A 202 4.28 -0.67 -9.12
C ASP A 202 3.98 -0.19 -10.56
N ALA A 203 4.87 0.61 -11.16
CA ALA A 203 4.75 1.03 -12.56
C ALA A 203 5.06 -0.09 -13.57
N ALA A 204 5.83 -1.11 -13.18
CA ALA A 204 6.26 -2.21 -14.06
C ALA A 204 5.37 -3.45 -13.96
N LEU A 205 4.63 -3.61 -12.86
CA LEU A 205 3.76 -4.73 -12.58
C LEU A 205 2.31 -4.44 -13.02
N PRO A 206 1.52 -5.49 -13.31
CA PRO A 206 0.07 -5.37 -13.47
C PRO A 206 -0.60 -4.75 -12.22
N GLU A 207 -1.66 -3.96 -12.44
CA GLU A 207 -2.40 -3.26 -11.37
C GLU A 207 -2.99 -4.21 -10.32
N ASP A 208 -3.38 -5.43 -10.71
CA ASP A 208 -3.86 -6.48 -9.81
C ASP A 208 -2.79 -6.98 -8.81
N MET A 209 -1.52 -6.54 -8.97
CA MET A 209 -0.41 -6.91 -8.11
C MET A 209 0.04 -5.81 -7.13
N ALA A 210 -0.55 -4.60 -7.18
CA ALA A 210 -0.15 -3.47 -6.34
C ALA A 210 -0.23 -3.79 -4.83
N ARG A 211 -1.09 -4.74 -4.43
CA ARG A 211 -1.15 -5.18 -3.04
C ARG A 211 0.09 -5.97 -2.61
N TYR A 212 0.64 -6.83 -3.47
CA TYR A 212 1.79 -7.65 -3.10
C TYR A 212 3.03 -6.79 -2.82
N THR A 213 3.19 -5.67 -3.55
CA THR A 213 4.31 -4.75 -3.34
C THR A 213 4.19 -3.98 -2.01
N ILE A 214 2.97 -3.58 -1.63
CA ILE A 214 2.66 -2.99 -0.32
C ILE A 214 2.96 -3.99 0.80
N ASP A 215 2.38 -5.19 0.72
CA ASP A 215 2.51 -6.23 1.73
C ASP A 215 4.00 -6.65 1.89
N ALA A 216 4.73 -6.81 0.78
CA ALA A 216 6.15 -7.15 0.81
C ALA A 216 7.01 -6.05 1.44
N LEU A 217 6.73 -4.78 1.13
CA LEU A 217 7.45 -3.66 1.74
C LEU A 217 7.21 -3.64 3.25
N ALA A 218 5.96 -3.77 3.70
CA ALA A 218 5.62 -3.78 5.12
C ALA A 218 6.32 -4.91 5.89
N LEU A 219 6.38 -6.11 5.32
CA LEU A 219 7.10 -7.25 5.90
C LEU A 219 8.61 -6.99 6.05
N VAL A 220 9.22 -6.42 5.01
CA VAL A 220 10.65 -6.11 5.00
C VAL A 220 10.98 -4.98 5.97
N GLU A 221 10.15 -3.94 6.03
CA GLU A 221 10.30 -2.83 6.98
C GLU A 221 10.19 -3.31 8.43
N ARG A 222 9.26 -4.23 8.72
CA ARG A 222 9.13 -4.88 10.03
C ARG A 222 10.42 -5.63 10.39
N LYS A 223 10.83 -6.56 9.53
CA LYS A 223 11.91 -7.51 9.79
C LYS A 223 13.29 -6.86 9.87
N HIS A 224 13.58 -5.92 8.97
CA HIS A 224 14.95 -5.40 8.78
C HIS A 224 15.12 -3.96 9.25
N LEU A 225 14.07 -3.15 9.18
CA LEU A 225 14.16 -1.70 9.44
C LEU A 225 13.54 -1.27 10.76
N LYS A 226 13.11 -2.23 11.60
CA LYS A 226 12.53 -1.97 12.94
C LYS A 226 11.46 -0.88 12.89
N LYS A 227 10.55 -0.98 11.91
CA LYS A 227 9.44 -0.03 11.77
C LYS A 227 8.65 0.04 13.07
N LYS A 228 8.39 1.26 13.54
CA LYS A 228 7.56 1.50 14.72
C LYS A 228 6.10 1.63 14.27
N TYR A 229 5.28 0.72 14.72
CA TYR A 229 3.82 0.78 14.57
C TYR A 229 3.22 1.54 15.75
N ILE A 230 1.95 1.97 15.59
CA ILE A 230 1.26 2.65 16.70
C ILE A 230 1.06 1.69 17.88
N ASN A 231 0.77 0.43 17.60
CA ASN A 231 0.69 -0.64 18.58
C ASN A 231 1.99 -1.46 18.61
N SER A 232 2.40 -1.87 19.81
CA SER A 232 3.49 -2.84 20.02
C SER A 232 2.99 -4.28 20.15
N GLU A 233 1.71 -4.43 20.49
CA GLU A 233 1.03 -5.70 20.72
C GLU A 233 -0.30 -5.72 19.95
N THR A 234 -0.81 -6.90 19.64
CA THR A 234 -2.14 -7.10 19.07
C THR A 234 -3.23 -6.94 20.14
N MET A 235 -4.51 -7.05 19.78
CA MET A 235 -5.63 -6.94 20.73
C MET A 235 -5.66 -8.13 21.72
N LEU A 236 -5.03 -9.25 21.36
CA LEU A 236 -4.87 -10.41 22.24
C LEU A 236 -3.57 -10.38 23.07
N GLY A 237 -2.72 -9.35 22.91
CA GLY A 237 -1.49 -9.16 23.68
C GLY A 237 -0.25 -9.83 23.09
N ASP A 238 -0.35 -10.41 21.89
CA ASP A 238 0.81 -10.94 21.18
C ASP A 238 1.67 -9.80 20.63
N LYS A 239 2.99 -9.94 20.59
CA LYS A 239 3.85 -8.87 20.05
C LYS A 239 3.72 -8.78 18.55
N VAL A 240 3.77 -7.57 18.01
CA VAL A 240 3.73 -7.32 16.56
C VAL A 240 4.88 -8.02 15.81
N ASP A 241 6.05 -8.14 16.45
CA ASP A 241 7.22 -8.82 15.90
C ASP A 241 7.02 -10.34 15.76
N ASP A 242 6.10 -10.92 16.54
CA ASP A 242 5.85 -12.37 16.58
C ASP A 242 4.74 -12.80 15.58
N ILE A 243 4.05 -11.86 14.94
CA ILE A 243 2.99 -12.16 13.96
C ILE A 243 3.58 -12.87 12.73
N ALA A 244 3.02 -14.01 12.32
CA ALA A 244 3.45 -14.74 11.13
C ALA A 244 3.36 -13.85 9.86
N ALA A 245 4.29 -14.02 8.91
CA ALA A 245 4.35 -13.16 7.73
C ALA A 245 3.07 -13.26 6.86
N GLU A 246 2.49 -14.45 6.78
CA GLU A 246 1.23 -14.74 6.09
C GLU A 246 -0.02 -14.14 6.77
N ASN A 247 0.09 -13.77 8.05
CA ASN A 247 -1.01 -13.17 8.82
C ASN A 247 -0.83 -11.65 8.96
N PHE A 248 0.35 -11.13 8.62
CA PHE A 248 0.69 -9.75 8.93
C PHE A 248 0.01 -8.76 7.98
N PHE A 249 -0.69 -7.79 8.55
CA PHE A 249 -1.29 -6.68 7.82
C PHE A 249 -1.00 -5.36 8.54
N VAL A 250 -0.87 -4.28 7.77
CA VAL A 250 -0.69 -2.94 8.30
C VAL A 250 -1.72 -2.04 7.65
N SER A 251 -2.56 -1.39 8.46
CA SER A 251 -3.53 -0.41 7.99
C SER A 251 -2.86 0.94 7.71
N GLU A 252 -3.53 1.80 6.94
CA GLU A 252 -3.01 3.13 6.57
C GLU A 252 -2.72 4.02 7.79
N ASP A 253 -3.47 3.85 8.87
CA ASP A 253 -3.22 4.51 10.15
C ASP A 253 -2.02 3.93 10.93
N ASN A 254 -1.22 3.07 10.30
CA ASN A 254 0.02 2.48 10.80
C ASN A 254 -0.15 1.58 12.04
N TYR A 255 -1.33 0.96 12.20
CA TYR A 255 -1.53 -0.16 13.10
C TYR A 255 -1.14 -1.48 12.42
N ALA A 256 -0.45 -2.33 13.16
CA ALA A 256 -0.08 -3.67 12.74
C ALA A 256 -1.07 -4.70 13.30
N TRP A 257 -1.48 -5.64 12.46
CA TRP A 257 -2.53 -6.60 12.75
C TRP A 257 -2.07 -8.02 12.44
N ASP A 258 -2.47 -8.95 13.31
CA ASP A 258 -2.69 -10.33 12.89
C ASP A 258 -4.07 -10.38 12.20
N MET A 259 -4.09 -10.79 10.94
CA MET A 259 -5.29 -10.82 10.12
C MET A 259 -6.32 -11.84 10.59
N GLU A 260 -5.92 -12.92 11.25
CA GLU A 260 -6.85 -13.86 11.85
C GLU A 260 -7.63 -13.17 12.98
N GLU A 261 -6.88 -12.48 13.83
CA GLU A 261 -7.40 -11.73 14.97
C GLU A 261 -8.30 -10.57 14.55
N LEU A 262 -7.83 -9.75 13.60
CA LEU A 262 -8.59 -8.63 13.05
C LEU A 262 -9.87 -9.14 12.38
N ALA A 263 -9.79 -10.18 11.55
CA ALA A 263 -10.96 -10.71 10.89
C ALA A 263 -11.96 -11.32 11.89
N GLN A 264 -11.50 -11.90 13.00
CA GLN A 264 -12.39 -12.37 14.06
C GLN A 264 -13.09 -11.21 14.77
N ALA A 265 -12.36 -10.15 15.14
CA ALA A 265 -12.94 -8.98 15.79
C ALA A 265 -13.97 -8.27 14.89
N LEU A 266 -13.68 -8.13 13.60
CA LEU A 266 -14.61 -7.56 12.63
C LEU A 266 -15.86 -8.43 12.45
N ALA A 267 -15.72 -9.75 12.46
CA ALA A 267 -16.86 -10.67 12.37
C ALA A 267 -17.76 -10.60 13.61
N VAL A 268 -17.18 -10.48 14.82
CA VAL A 268 -17.94 -10.32 16.08
C VAL A 268 -18.70 -9.00 16.10
N ASN A 269 -18.14 -7.94 15.50
CA ASN A 269 -18.79 -6.64 15.37
C ASN A 269 -19.67 -6.52 14.11
N ASP A 270 -20.31 -7.62 13.70
CA ASP A 270 -21.26 -7.67 12.57
C ASP A 270 -20.70 -7.13 11.23
N GLY A 271 -19.38 -7.17 11.05
CA GLY A 271 -18.71 -6.66 9.85
C GLY A 271 -18.65 -5.14 9.77
N VAL A 272 -18.63 -4.43 10.89
CA VAL A 272 -18.27 -3.01 10.85
C VAL A 272 -16.78 -2.88 10.55
N MET A 273 -16.43 -2.25 9.43
CA MET A 273 -15.02 -2.02 9.05
C MET A 273 -14.37 -0.90 9.86
N ARG A 274 -14.13 -1.20 11.14
CA ARG A 274 -13.55 -0.28 12.11
C ARG A 274 -12.34 -0.92 12.74
N ASN A 275 -11.27 -0.16 12.85
CA ASN A 275 -10.09 -0.48 13.63
C ASN A 275 -10.52 -0.69 15.10
N PRO A 276 -10.39 -1.91 15.66
CA PRO A 276 -10.87 -2.17 17.01
C PRO A 276 -10.05 -1.52 18.14
N LEU A 277 -8.83 -1.04 17.85
CA LEU A 277 -7.98 -0.35 18.83
C LEU A 277 -8.22 1.17 18.81
N SER A 278 -8.20 1.79 17.63
CA SER A 278 -8.42 3.24 17.49
C SER A 278 -9.90 3.62 17.50
N MET A 279 -10.80 2.64 17.26
CA MET A 279 -12.23 2.84 17.05
C MET A 279 -12.55 3.69 15.81
N GLU A 280 -11.59 3.85 14.91
CA GLU A 280 -11.75 4.57 13.65
C GLU A 280 -12.19 3.67 12.51
N MET A 281 -12.93 4.23 11.55
CA MET A 281 -13.27 3.48 10.34
C MET A 281 -12.01 3.26 9.51
N PHE A 282 -11.85 2.02 9.03
CA PHE A 282 -10.85 1.74 8.00
C PHE A 282 -11.16 2.54 6.73
N THR A 283 -10.12 2.96 6.03
CA THR A 283 -10.27 3.62 4.74
C THR A 283 -10.79 2.63 3.69
N GLU A 284 -11.27 3.12 2.54
CA GLU A 284 -11.74 2.24 1.47
C GLU A 284 -10.63 1.29 0.97
N ASP A 285 -9.38 1.74 1.04
CA ASP A 285 -8.19 1.00 0.61
C ASP A 285 -7.84 -0.09 1.61
N ASP A 286 -7.88 0.24 2.92
CA ASP A 286 -7.77 -0.75 4.00
C ASP A 286 -8.88 -1.80 3.89
N ILE A 287 -10.13 -1.39 3.65
CA ILE A 287 -11.27 -2.31 3.50
C ILE A 287 -11.05 -3.26 2.33
N ARG A 288 -10.65 -2.75 1.17
CA ARG A 288 -10.33 -3.57 -0.01
C ARG A 288 -9.19 -4.55 0.29
N SER A 289 -8.15 -4.09 0.97
CA SER A 289 -6.99 -4.89 1.36
C SER A 289 -7.37 -6.00 2.33
N ILE A 290 -8.09 -5.68 3.41
CA ILE A 290 -8.64 -6.62 4.39
C ILE A 290 -9.49 -7.68 3.69
N LEU A 291 -10.43 -7.28 2.82
CA LEU A 291 -11.31 -8.22 2.13
C LEU A 291 -10.60 -9.10 1.10
N SER A 292 -9.50 -8.61 0.53
CA SER A 292 -8.69 -9.39 -0.42
C SER A 292 -7.71 -10.32 0.29
N HIS A 293 -7.42 -10.11 1.58
CA HIS A 293 -6.52 -10.95 2.36
C HIS A 293 -7.06 -12.39 2.47
N PRO A 294 -6.23 -13.45 2.33
CA PRO A 294 -6.69 -14.84 2.43
C PRO A 294 -7.58 -15.11 3.66
N LEU A 295 -7.15 -14.63 4.83
CA LEU A 295 -7.90 -14.74 6.09
C LEU A 295 -9.08 -13.76 6.20
N GLY A 296 -9.05 -12.65 5.48
CA GLY A 296 -10.12 -11.64 5.48
C GLY A 296 -11.25 -11.91 4.49
N VAL A 297 -11.07 -12.83 3.53
CA VAL A 297 -12.10 -13.23 2.54
C VAL A 297 -13.40 -13.66 3.21
N ARG A 298 -13.34 -14.24 4.41
CA ARG A 298 -14.52 -14.64 5.21
C ARG A 298 -15.44 -13.48 5.60
N LEU A 299 -14.92 -12.24 5.56
CA LEU A 299 -15.69 -11.03 5.85
C LEU A 299 -16.54 -10.55 4.67
N LYS A 300 -16.26 -11.01 3.44
CA LYS A 300 -16.98 -10.57 2.23
C LYS A 300 -18.49 -10.77 2.31
N PRO A 301 -19.02 -11.92 2.76
CA PRO A 301 -20.47 -12.11 2.88
C PRO A 301 -21.10 -11.16 3.91
N ILE A 302 -20.40 -10.89 5.01
CA ILE A 302 -20.86 -9.98 6.07
C ILE A 302 -20.89 -8.54 5.54
N GLN A 303 -19.85 -8.13 4.80
CA GLN A 303 -19.83 -6.83 4.12
C GLN A 303 -20.94 -6.67 3.09
N LEU A 304 -21.19 -7.72 2.30
CA LEU A 304 -22.27 -7.70 1.33
C LEU A 304 -23.62 -7.53 2.03
N ALA A 305 -23.84 -8.25 3.14
CA ALA A 305 -25.05 -8.09 3.96
C ALA A 305 -25.17 -6.66 4.52
N GLN A 306 -24.10 -6.09 5.07
CA GLN A 306 -24.08 -4.70 5.55
C GLN A 306 -24.40 -3.70 4.42
N SER A 307 -23.83 -3.90 3.22
CA SER A 307 -24.11 -3.07 2.05
C SER A 307 -25.57 -3.16 1.61
N GLN A 308 -26.16 -4.37 1.62
CA GLN A 308 -27.57 -4.58 1.31
C GLN A 308 -28.49 -3.93 2.36
N LEU A 309 -28.15 -4.01 3.65
CA LEU A 309 -28.91 -3.37 4.72
C LEU A 309 -28.95 -1.85 4.55
N LYS A 310 -27.84 -1.21 4.12
CA LYS A 310 -27.78 0.24 3.86
C LYS A 310 -28.80 0.70 2.81
N GLN A 311 -29.10 -0.14 1.81
CA GLN A 311 -30.07 0.17 0.75
C GLN A 311 -31.54 -0.06 1.19
N GLY A 312 -31.77 -0.65 2.36
CA GLY A 312 -33.09 -1.08 2.83
C GLY A 312 -33.92 -0.01 3.54
N VAL A 313 -33.39 1.19 3.80
CA VAL A 313 -34.08 2.23 4.58
C VAL A 313 -34.79 3.21 3.66
N ARG A 314 -36.11 3.37 3.83
CA ARG A 314 -36.90 4.31 3.03
C ARG A 314 -36.59 5.77 3.44
N PRO A 315 -36.68 6.73 2.50
CA PRO A 315 -36.47 8.15 2.81
C PRO A 315 -37.38 8.69 3.93
N GLU A 316 -38.59 8.13 4.08
CA GLU A 316 -39.49 8.47 5.18
C GLU A 316 -38.91 8.10 6.56
N THR A 317 -38.36 6.89 6.68
CA THR A 317 -37.70 6.42 7.90
C THR A 317 -36.49 7.26 8.23
N ILE A 318 -35.67 7.62 7.23
CA ILE A 318 -34.52 8.52 7.41
C ILE A 318 -34.98 9.88 7.94
N ARG A 319 -36.06 10.46 7.38
CA ARG A 319 -36.64 11.72 7.85
C ARG A 319 -37.15 11.63 9.29
N ARG A 320 -37.72 10.49 9.69
CA ARG A 320 -38.17 10.25 11.07
C ARG A 320 -37.02 10.07 12.06
N VAL A 321 -35.93 9.41 11.66
CA VAL A 321 -34.69 9.33 12.45
C VAL A 321 -34.09 10.72 12.67
N GLU A 322 -34.02 11.53 11.62
CA GLU A 322 -33.54 12.92 11.71
C GLU A 322 -34.44 13.79 12.60
N ALA A 323 -35.76 13.69 12.44
CA ALA A 323 -36.72 14.42 13.26
C ALA A 323 -36.61 14.06 14.74
N LEU A 324 -36.49 12.77 15.07
CA LEU A 324 -36.24 12.31 16.43
C LEU A 324 -34.95 12.91 16.97
N GLY A 325 -33.83 12.79 16.23
CA GLY A 325 -32.55 13.35 16.65
C GLY A 325 -32.60 14.84 16.99
N ASN A 326 -33.28 15.62 16.15
CA ASN A 326 -33.46 17.06 16.36
C ASN A 326 -34.31 17.38 17.60
N ILE A 327 -35.38 16.62 17.86
CA ILE A 327 -36.21 16.80 19.06
C ILE A 327 -35.39 16.50 20.31
N LEU A 328 -34.65 15.39 20.33
CA LEU A 328 -33.83 14.97 21.48
C LEU A 328 -32.73 15.99 21.80
N LEU A 329 -32.13 16.60 20.78
CA LEU A 329 -31.10 17.64 20.95
C LEU A 329 -31.67 18.98 21.44
N ALA A 330 -32.86 19.35 20.96
CA ALA A 330 -33.49 20.63 21.28
C ALA A 330 -34.19 20.64 22.65
N ASP A 331 -34.52 19.47 23.20
CA ASP A 331 -35.21 19.36 24.48
C ASP A 331 -34.32 19.80 25.65
N GLN A 332 -34.71 20.89 26.28
CA GLN A 332 -34.09 21.46 27.49
C GLN A 332 -35.08 21.48 28.66
N THR A 333 -36.19 20.73 28.56
CA THR A 333 -37.23 20.69 29.60
C THR A 333 -36.80 19.82 30.78
N GLU A 334 -37.20 20.23 31.99
CA GLU A 334 -36.83 19.52 33.23
C GLU A 334 -37.31 18.06 33.26
N ASN A 335 -38.46 17.78 32.64
CA ASN A 335 -39.07 16.45 32.61
C ASN A 335 -38.79 15.66 31.33
N ALA A 336 -38.07 16.24 30.37
CA ALA A 336 -37.81 15.68 29.04
C ALA A 336 -39.08 15.14 28.33
N ALA A 337 -40.23 15.78 28.56
CA ALA A 337 -41.51 15.30 28.03
C ALA A 337 -41.53 15.25 26.49
N PRO A 338 -41.01 16.25 25.74
CA PRO A 338 -40.89 16.16 24.29
C PRO A 338 -40.07 14.96 23.83
N SER A 339 -38.90 14.74 24.43
CA SER A 339 -38.01 13.62 24.09
C SER A 339 -38.66 12.26 24.34
N ARG A 340 -39.33 12.09 25.48
CA ARG A 340 -40.02 10.85 25.83
C ARG A 340 -41.15 10.55 24.85
N SER A 341 -41.98 11.55 24.54
CA SER A 341 -43.09 11.39 23.59
C SER A 341 -42.59 11.03 22.20
N ALA A 342 -41.55 11.72 21.71
CA ALA A 342 -40.98 11.44 20.38
C ALA A 342 -40.31 10.06 20.31
N THR A 343 -39.64 9.64 21.38
CA THR A 343 -39.06 8.29 21.49
C THR A 343 -40.15 7.21 21.40
N ASP A 344 -41.27 7.39 22.12
CA ASP A 344 -42.39 6.45 22.09
C ASP A 344 -43.09 6.40 20.73
N GLU A 345 -43.30 7.56 20.11
CA GLU A 345 -43.84 7.66 18.75
C GLU A 345 -42.95 6.93 17.74
N PHE A 346 -41.63 7.12 17.83
CA PHE A 346 -40.69 6.47 16.92
C PHE A 346 -40.65 4.96 17.13
N LEU A 347 -40.69 4.46 18.37
CA LEU A 347 -40.77 3.02 18.65
C LEU A 347 -42.08 2.40 18.12
N ALA A 348 -43.20 3.11 18.26
CA ALA A 348 -44.47 2.68 17.68
C ALA A 348 -44.41 2.65 16.15
N TYR A 349 -43.78 3.65 15.53
CA TYR A 349 -43.53 3.65 14.09
C TYR A 349 -42.64 2.49 13.64
N MET A 350 -41.54 2.21 14.34
CA MET A 350 -40.64 1.09 14.05
C MET A 350 -41.38 -0.24 13.98
N ALA A 351 -42.32 -0.48 14.90
CA ALA A 351 -43.13 -1.69 14.92
C ALA A 351 -44.04 -1.87 13.69
N THR A 352 -44.28 -0.81 12.91
CA THR A 352 -45.08 -0.84 11.67
C THR A 352 -44.25 -1.03 10.40
N LEU A 353 -42.92 -1.01 10.50
CA LEU A 353 -42.03 -1.12 9.36
C LEU A 353 -42.00 -2.55 8.81
N PRO A 354 -41.70 -2.75 7.51
CA PRO A 354 -41.38 -4.07 6.99
C PRO A 354 -40.19 -4.73 7.69
N ASP A 355 -40.17 -6.06 7.78
CA ASP A 355 -39.15 -6.82 8.52
C ASP A 355 -37.71 -6.50 8.11
N ASN A 356 -37.47 -6.27 6.81
CA ASN A 356 -36.15 -5.92 6.30
C ASN A 356 -35.68 -4.55 6.84
N GLU A 357 -36.58 -3.57 6.93
CA GLU A 357 -36.27 -2.23 7.42
C GLU A 357 -36.12 -2.22 8.94
N GLN A 358 -36.94 -2.98 9.67
CA GLN A 358 -36.75 -3.21 11.11
C GLN A 358 -35.38 -3.84 11.38
N LYS A 359 -35.03 -4.90 10.62
CA LYS A 359 -33.73 -5.55 10.72
C LYS A 359 -32.59 -4.57 10.45
N THR A 360 -32.70 -3.71 9.42
CA THR A 360 -31.70 -2.67 9.19
C THR A 360 -31.58 -1.73 10.38
N ILE A 361 -32.68 -1.23 10.93
CA ILE A 361 -32.64 -0.32 12.09
C ILE A 361 -31.99 -0.98 13.31
N ASP A 362 -32.27 -2.26 13.55
CA ASP A 362 -31.78 -2.99 14.72
C ASP A 362 -30.34 -3.51 14.57
N SER A 363 -29.85 -3.76 13.34
CA SER A 363 -28.54 -4.39 13.09
C SER A 363 -27.53 -3.53 12.34
N LEU A 364 -27.95 -2.48 11.63
CA LEU A 364 -27.03 -1.60 10.92
C LEU A 364 -26.29 -0.71 11.92
N LYS A 365 -24.99 -0.92 11.97
CA LYS A 365 -24.05 -0.07 12.72
C LYS A 365 -23.62 1.08 11.82
N ILE A 366 -23.67 2.29 12.37
CA ILE A 366 -23.41 3.51 11.62
C ILE A 366 -22.11 4.15 12.12
N PRO A 367 -21.21 4.56 11.21
CA PRO A 367 -20.04 5.32 11.59
C PRO A 367 -20.45 6.73 12.05
N ALA A 368 -20.33 6.99 13.35
CA ALA A 368 -20.65 8.26 13.96
C ALA A 368 -19.76 8.48 15.18
N ARG A 369 -19.53 9.74 15.58
CA ARG A 369 -18.75 10.11 16.77
C ARG A 369 -19.50 11.11 17.63
N ASP A 370 -19.44 10.91 18.93
CA ASP A 370 -19.99 11.84 19.91
C ASP A 370 -19.29 13.19 19.79
N ARG A 371 -20.04 14.23 19.43
CA ARG A 371 -19.48 15.57 19.19
C ARG A 371 -18.87 16.21 20.43
N LEU A 372 -19.21 15.73 21.63
CA LEU A 372 -18.72 16.31 22.88
C LEU A 372 -17.33 15.79 23.25
N ASN A 373 -17.09 14.50 23.09
CA ASN A 373 -15.88 13.82 23.59
C ASN A 373 -15.08 13.12 22.47
N GLY A 374 -15.57 13.11 21.24
CA GLY A 374 -14.93 12.48 20.09
C GLY A 374 -15.00 10.94 20.07
N GLN A 375 -15.68 10.31 21.02
CA GLN A 375 -15.78 8.85 21.10
C GLN A 375 -16.69 8.31 20.00
N SER A 376 -16.25 7.26 19.31
CA SER A 376 -17.05 6.58 18.30
C SER A 376 -18.29 5.94 18.92
N TYR A 377 -19.44 6.09 18.26
CA TYR A 377 -20.65 5.36 18.61
C TYR A 377 -20.55 3.91 18.14
N ASP A 378 -20.97 2.97 18.98
CA ASP A 378 -21.10 1.55 18.64
C ASP A 378 -22.54 1.05 18.81
N TYR A 379 -23.50 1.91 18.49
CA TYR A 379 -24.92 1.61 18.60
C TYR A 379 -25.52 1.39 17.21
N THR A 380 -26.62 0.62 17.19
CA THR A 380 -27.56 0.65 16.08
C THR A 380 -28.64 1.69 16.39
N ILE A 381 -29.39 2.15 15.38
CA ILE A 381 -30.49 3.08 15.59
C ILE A 381 -31.47 2.49 16.60
N GLY A 382 -31.88 1.23 16.40
CA GLY A 382 -32.81 0.54 17.30
C GLY A 382 -32.30 0.44 18.74
N GLN A 383 -31.03 0.09 18.94
CA GLN A 383 -30.44 0.03 20.28
C GLN A 383 -30.42 1.40 20.95
N SER A 384 -29.98 2.44 20.24
CA SER A 384 -29.88 3.80 20.81
C SER A 384 -31.23 4.36 21.28
N VAL A 385 -32.31 4.09 20.55
CA VAL A 385 -33.67 4.53 20.94
C VAL A 385 -34.18 3.74 22.15
N LYS A 386 -33.93 2.43 22.21
CA LYS A 386 -34.29 1.58 23.36
C LYS A 386 -33.53 1.99 24.63
N ASP A 387 -32.26 2.37 24.48
CA ASP A 387 -31.43 2.85 25.59
C ASP A 387 -31.89 4.23 26.09
N ALA A 388 -32.29 5.13 25.19
CA ALA A 388 -32.91 6.39 25.55
C ALA A 388 -34.20 6.17 26.35
N LYS A 389 -35.08 5.28 25.86
CA LYS A 389 -36.34 4.93 26.53
C LYS A 389 -36.13 4.36 27.93
N SER A 390 -35.07 3.57 28.09
CA SER A 390 -34.71 2.92 29.36
C SER A 390 -33.91 3.84 30.30
N ASN A 391 -33.67 5.10 29.91
CA ASN A 391 -32.80 6.06 30.62
C ASN A 391 -31.37 5.54 30.85
N LEU A 392 -30.87 4.64 29.99
CA LEU A 392 -29.50 4.14 30.06
C LEU A 392 -28.50 5.13 29.44
N THR A 393 -28.96 5.93 28.47
CA THR A 393 -28.19 6.97 27.81
C THR A 393 -29.00 8.27 27.77
N CYS A 394 -28.34 9.42 27.93
CA CYS A 394 -29.02 10.71 27.87
C CYS A 394 -29.57 11.00 26.47
N PHE A 395 -30.70 11.71 26.40
CA PHE A 395 -31.37 12.04 25.13
C PHE A 395 -30.46 12.82 24.18
N HIS A 396 -29.67 13.78 24.67
CA HIS A 396 -28.76 14.56 23.82
C HIS A 396 -27.70 13.70 23.13
N LYS A 397 -27.16 12.68 23.83
CA LYS A 397 -26.17 11.77 23.24
C LYS A 397 -26.79 10.87 22.18
N VAL A 398 -28.01 10.39 22.41
CA VAL A 398 -28.77 9.63 21.40
C VAL A 398 -29.17 10.53 20.23
N GLY A 399 -29.58 11.77 20.51
CA GLY A 399 -29.94 12.76 19.50
C GLY A 399 -28.79 13.07 18.55
N ASP A 400 -27.58 13.27 19.09
CA ASP A 400 -26.37 13.49 18.28
C ASP A 400 -26.06 12.31 17.36
N PHE A 401 -26.11 11.08 17.91
CA PHE A 401 -25.95 9.86 17.12
C PHE A 401 -26.99 9.75 16.01
N LEU A 402 -28.29 9.97 16.31
CA LEU A 402 -29.37 9.84 15.33
C LEU A 402 -29.27 10.89 14.21
N SER A 403 -28.86 12.11 14.51
CA SER A 403 -28.61 13.14 13.49
C SER A 403 -27.48 12.72 12.53
N GLN A 404 -26.39 12.15 13.05
CA GLN A 404 -25.30 11.63 12.22
C GLN A 404 -25.72 10.39 11.42
N ALA A 405 -26.50 9.51 12.03
CA ALA A 405 -27.07 8.33 11.39
C ALA A 405 -27.97 8.67 10.20
N ALA A 406 -28.88 9.64 10.38
CA ALA A 406 -29.71 10.11 9.27
C ALA A 406 -28.85 10.67 8.12
N GLN A 407 -27.84 11.48 8.42
CA GLN A 407 -26.94 12.02 7.40
C GLN A 407 -26.16 10.90 6.67
N SER A 408 -25.66 9.91 7.41
CA SER A 408 -24.96 8.77 6.83
C SER A 408 -25.86 7.97 5.88
N LEU A 409 -27.10 7.68 6.30
CA LEU A 409 -28.08 6.98 5.46
C LEU A 409 -28.47 7.77 4.20
N LYS A 410 -28.56 9.11 4.28
CA LYS A 410 -28.80 9.97 3.11
C LYS A 410 -27.66 9.91 2.09
N ASN A 411 -26.43 9.71 2.54
CA ASN A 411 -25.28 9.64 1.65
C ASN A 411 -25.16 8.26 0.95
N TYR A 412 -25.85 7.23 1.45
CA TYR A 412 -25.83 5.88 0.89
C TYR A 412 -27.01 5.55 -0.04
N GLY A 413 -28.11 6.31 0.05
CA GLY A 413 -29.28 6.18 -0.84
C GLY A 413 -29.26 7.21 -1.96
#